data_AF-A0A6N0JVD6-F1
#
_entry.id   AF-A0A6N0JVD6-F1
#
_cell.length_a   1.000
_cell.length_b   1.000
_cell.length_c   1.000
_cell.angle_alpha   90.00
_cell.angle_beta   90.00
_cell.angle_gamma   90.00
#
_symmetry.space_group_name_H-M   'P 1'
#
loop_
_entity.id
_entity.type
_entity.pdbx_description
1 polymer ?
#
loop_
_entity_poly.entity_id
_entity_poly.type
_entity_poly.pdbx_seq_one_letter_code
_entity_poly.pdbx_strand_id
1 'polypeptide(L)'
;MHPAYTKQAVTAYRHCGGGTLSEQQAEAYADGTEAEDSNLVTLGQRAANWHFHNRDGKLQDGWFVNRSLDVIFAKRNDELEALLTARKLDTEKIYKQAGRVLHYIQDMSVPAHVVPVYHAKLPLLGGGDPFDTYRRNAAAPPFSLSAPECAALRQSVTTGRGYPQTLLQATALATLQRIGQPGPTPGAGEWERYWIYPSKDSSQARDGWGSYGDCEFKVDNAAQGCKGREQLDALFDLQYRDVLMNSVRMLVYVERRLAERQQKPGN
;
A
#
# COMPACT_ATOMS: atom_id res chain seq x y z
N MET A 1 8.19 4.38 -6.70
CA MET A 1 6.87 5.02 -6.91
C MET A 1 6.32 5.59 -5.60
N HIS A 2 6.32 4.81 -4.52
CA HIS A 2 5.84 5.20 -3.19
C HIS A 2 6.25 6.60 -2.70
N PRO A 3 7.53 7.02 -2.74
CA PRO A 3 7.92 8.33 -2.20
C PRO A 3 7.28 9.52 -2.94
N ALA A 4 7.10 9.40 -4.26
CA ALA A 4 6.47 10.44 -5.07
C ALA A 4 4.99 10.64 -4.70
N TYR A 5 4.26 9.54 -4.47
CA TYR A 5 2.88 9.60 -3.98
C TYR A 5 2.80 10.17 -2.58
N THR A 6 3.71 9.75 -1.70
CA THR A 6 3.79 10.27 -0.34
C THR A 6 4.02 11.78 -0.31
N LYS A 7 4.90 12.31 -1.16
CA LYS A 7 5.13 13.77 -1.28
C LYS A 7 3.88 14.52 -1.77
N GLN A 8 3.13 13.97 -2.71
CA GLN A 8 1.86 14.57 -3.14
C GLN A 8 0.81 14.57 -2.02
N ALA A 9 0.73 13.47 -1.26
CA ALA A 9 -0.15 13.35 -0.11
C ALA A 9 0.21 14.34 1.02
N VAL A 10 1.50 14.62 1.23
CA VAL A 10 1.97 15.67 2.17
C VAL A 10 1.42 17.04 1.78
N THR A 11 1.45 17.40 0.50
CA THR A 11 0.87 18.67 0.01
C THR A 11 -0.63 18.75 0.32
N ALA A 12 -1.38 17.67 0.08
CA ALA A 12 -2.80 17.62 0.40
C ALA A 12 -3.06 17.68 1.92
N TYR A 13 -2.25 16.99 2.72
CA TYR A 13 -2.32 17.02 4.19
C TYR A 13 -2.10 18.44 4.74
N ARG A 14 -1.12 19.18 4.21
CA ARG A 14 -0.87 20.59 4.57
C ARG A 14 -2.09 21.46 4.24
N HIS A 15 -2.72 21.25 3.08
CA HIS A 15 -3.96 21.94 2.70
C HIS A 15 -5.14 21.61 3.64
N CYS A 16 -5.21 20.38 4.15
CA CYS A 16 -6.20 19.94 5.14
C CYS A 16 -5.94 20.42 6.59
N GLY A 17 -5.10 21.46 6.78
CA GLY A 17 -4.81 22.03 8.09
C GLY A 17 -3.72 21.29 8.88
N GLY A 18 -2.95 20.40 8.23
CA GLY A 18 -1.83 19.66 8.83
C GLY A 18 -0.57 20.49 9.10
N GLY A 19 -0.73 21.74 9.54
CA GLY A 19 0.30 22.80 9.55
C GLY A 19 1.51 22.61 10.48
N THR A 20 1.66 21.44 11.10
CA THR A 20 2.73 21.13 12.06
C THR A 20 3.85 20.23 11.49
N LEU A 21 3.69 19.71 10.27
CA LEU A 21 4.67 18.82 9.64
C LEU A 21 5.81 19.60 8.97
N SER A 22 7.00 19.56 9.58
CA SER A 22 8.20 20.19 9.01
C SER A 22 8.63 19.49 7.72
N GLU A 23 9.45 20.17 6.89
CA GLU A 23 9.99 19.54 5.68
C GLU A 23 10.85 18.31 5.99
N GLN A 24 11.64 18.36 7.07
CA GLN A 24 12.45 17.22 7.52
C GLN A 24 11.57 16.00 7.87
N GLN A 25 10.42 16.23 8.52
CA GLN A 25 9.48 15.16 8.85
C GLN A 25 8.76 14.63 7.61
N ALA A 26 8.41 15.50 6.66
CA ALA A 26 7.81 15.11 5.39
C ALA A 26 8.76 14.26 4.53
N GLU A 27 10.04 14.64 4.46
CA GLU A 27 11.06 13.86 3.77
C GLU A 27 11.32 12.53 4.49
N ALA A 28 11.44 12.52 5.82
CA ALA A 28 11.57 11.29 6.58
C ALA A 28 10.40 10.32 6.32
N TYR A 29 9.17 10.84 6.24
CA TYR A 29 7.99 10.05 5.90
C TYR A 29 8.05 9.45 4.49
N ALA A 30 8.46 10.24 3.49
CA ALA A 30 8.66 9.76 2.12
C ALA A 30 9.80 8.73 2.03
N ASP A 31 10.95 8.99 2.65
CA ASP A 31 12.09 8.07 2.73
C ASP A 31 11.71 6.75 3.41
N GLY A 32 10.84 6.81 4.42
CA GLY A 32 10.29 5.62 5.06
C GLY A 32 9.58 4.70 4.09
N THR A 33 8.84 5.26 3.12
CA THR A 33 8.16 4.45 2.09
C THR A 33 9.10 3.86 1.05
N GLU A 34 10.32 4.38 0.92
CA GLU A 34 11.36 3.83 0.04
C GLU A 34 12.21 2.77 0.74
N ALA A 35 12.42 2.90 2.05
CA ALA A 35 13.39 2.12 2.81
C ALA A 35 13.11 0.60 2.83
N GLU A 36 11.87 0.17 2.54
CA GLU A 36 11.53 -1.25 2.39
C GLU A 36 11.96 -1.82 1.01
N ASP A 37 12.22 -0.97 0.02
CA ASP A 37 12.56 -1.36 -1.35
C ASP A 37 14.04 -1.14 -1.74
N SER A 38 14.71 -0.14 -1.16
CA SER A 38 15.98 0.40 -1.69
C SER A 38 17.25 0.06 -0.91
N ASN A 39 17.16 -0.56 0.27
CA ASN A 39 18.33 -0.73 1.12
C ASN A 39 19.14 -2.00 0.74
N LEU A 40 20.45 -1.88 0.47
CA LEU A 40 21.29 -2.99 -0.02
C LEU A 40 21.40 -4.18 0.96
N VAL A 41 21.23 -3.93 2.27
CA VAL A 41 21.12 -4.97 3.31
C VAL A 41 19.75 -5.69 3.26
N THR A 42 18.77 -5.10 2.58
CA THR A 42 17.39 -5.61 2.42
C THR A 42 17.13 -6.29 1.08
N LEU A 43 18.12 -6.43 0.19
CA LEU A 43 17.98 -7.29 -1.01
C LEU A 43 17.64 -8.75 -0.65
N GLY A 44 18.26 -9.27 0.42
CA GLY A 44 17.89 -10.57 1.00
C GLY A 44 16.52 -10.55 1.69
N GLN A 45 16.10 -9.41 2.24
CA GLN A 45 14.76 -9.24 2.84
C GLN A 45 13.66 -9.10 1.80
N ARG A 46 13.90 -8.54 0.61
CA ARG A 46 12.96 -8.55 -0.53
C ARG A 46 12.80 -9.94 -1.12
N ALA A 47 13.87 -10.72 -1.14
CA ALA A 47 13.79 -12.14 -1.51
C ALA A 47 13.06 -13.00 -0.46
N ALA A 48 13.03 -12.55 0.81
CA ALA A 48 12.53 -13.29 1.96
C ALA A 48 11.27 -12.70 2.65
N ASN A 49 10.74 -11.55 2.24
CA ASN A 49 9.53 -10.94 2.78
C ASN A 49 8.74 -10.40 1.60
N TRP A 50 7.78 -11.19 1.15
CA TRP A 50 6.97 -10.81 0.00
C TRP A 50 5.76 -10.04 0.50
N HIS A 51 5.43 -8.95 -0.18
CA HIS A 51 4.44 -7.99 0.29
C HIS A 51 3.02 -8.40 -0.13
N PHE A 52 2.68 -9.67 0.04
CA PHE A 52 1.40 -10.21 -0.42
C PHE A 52 0.37 -10.28 0.72
N HIS A 53 -0.88 -10.01 0.38
CA HIS A 53 -2.01 -10.16 1.27
C HIS A 53 -2.35 -11.64 1.48
N ASN A 54 -2.35 -12.11 2.72
CA ASN A 54 -2.75 -13.47 3.06
C ASN A 54 -4.27 -13.60 3.18
N ARG A 55 -4.93 -13.59 2.03
CA ARG A 55 -6.39 -13.58 1.92
C ARG A 55 -7.09 -14.72 2.65
N ASP A 56 -6.58 -15.94 2.51
CA ASP A 56 -7.25 -17.17 2.92
C ASP A 56 -6.42 -18.01 3.89
N GLY A 57 -5.36 -17.42 4.43
CA GLY A 57 -4.43 -18.08 5.34
C GLY A 57 -3.54 -19.13 4.66
N LYS A 58 -3.59 -19.31 3.33
CA LYS A 58 -2.82 -20.34 2.62
C LYS A 58 -1.42 -19.91 2.22
N LEU A 59 -1.12 -18.61 2.19
CA LEU A 59 0.26 -18.13 2.04
C LEU A 59 1.01 -18.40 3.35
N GLN A 60 1.56 -19.61 3.46
CA GLN A 60 2.31 -20.06 4.62
C GLN A 60 3.77 -19.67 4.49
N ASP A 61 4.34 -19.05 5.52
CA ASP A 61 5.74 -18.67 5.52
C ASP A 61 6.64 -19.91 5.46
N GLY A 62 7.66 -19.84 4.60
CA GLY A 62 8.72 -20.85 4.54
C GLY A 62 9.84 -20.54 5.53
N TRP A 63 10.72 -21.51 5.77
CA TRP A 63 11.83 -21.41 6.74
C TRP A 63 12.73 -20.16 6.58
N PHE A 64 12.80 -19.59 5.38
CA PHE A 64 13.61 -18.41 5.05
C PHE A 64 12.86 -17.36 4.22
N VAL A 65 11.54 -17.51 4.05
CA VAL A 65 10.71 -16.61 3.23
C VAL A 65 9.34 -16.41 3.88
N ASN A 66 9.10 -15.22 4.41
CA ASN A 66 7.76 -14.76 4.74
C ASN A 66 7.04 -14.44 3.43
N ARG A 67 6.05 -15.27 3.07
CA ARG A 67 5.30 -15.11 1.82
C ARG A 67 4.20 -14.07 1.99
N SER A 68 3.75 -13.85 3.22
CA SER A 68 2.82 -12.80 3.62
C SER A 68 3.54 -11.58 4.18
N LEU A 69 2.94 -10.40 4.01
CA LEU A 69 3.38 -9.16 4.66
C LEU A 69 3.05 -9.09 6.16
N ASP A 70 2.21 -9.99 6.69
CA ASP A 70 1.63 -9.88 8.05
C ASP A 70 2.70 -9.74 9.15
N VAL A 71 3.73 -10.58 9.11
CA VAL A 71 4.80 -10.58 10.12
C VAL A 71 5.60 -9.28 10.09
N ILE A 72 6.00 -8.84 8.89
CA ILE A 72 6.83 -7.65 8.75
C ILE A 72 6.01 -6.37 9.02
N PHE A 73 4.75 -6.33 8.59
CA PHE A 73 3.84 -5.22 8.89
C PHE A 73 3.59 -5.09 10.38
N ALA A 74 3.27 -6.18 11.08
CA ALA A 74 3.09 -6.19 12.52
C ALA A 74 4.35 -5.68 13.25
N LYS A 75 5.53 -6.14 12.83
CA LYS A 75 6.81 -5.63 13.35
C LYS A 75 6.97 -4.13 13.11
N ARG A 76 6.69 -3.62 11.91
CA ARG A 76 6.81 -2.18 11.62
C ARG A 76 5.82 -1.35 12.42
N ASN A 77 4.60 -1.85 12.61
CA ASN A 77 3.60 -1.20 13.44
C ASN A 77 4.06 -1.16 14.91
N ASP A 78 4.62 -2.25 15.44
CA ASP A 78 5.14 -2.31 16.81
C ASP A 78 6.33 -1.37 17.02
N GLU A 79 7.23 -1.28 16.05
CA GLU A 79 8.33 -0.30 16.03
C GLU A 79 7.80 1.14 16.05
N LEU A 80 6.73 1.44 15.28
CA LEU A 80 6.09 2.77 15.29
C LEU A 80 5.48 3.07 16.67
N GLU A 81 4.77 2.12 17.25
CA GLU A 81 4.14 2.26 18.56
C GLU A 81 5.16 2.48 19.68
N ALA A 82 6.29 1.76 19.63
CA ALA A 82 7.39 1.96 20.55
C ALA A 82 7.94 3.40 20.47
N LEU A 83 8.09 3.95 19.26
CA LEU A 83 8.55 5.33 19.07
C LEU A 83 7.52 6.36 19.55
N LEU A 84 6.23 6.14 19.28
CA LEU A 84 5.13 7.03 19.72
C LEU A 84 5.01 7.07 21.25
N THR A 85 5.37 5.99 21.94
CA THR A 85 5.30 5.85 23.40
C THR A 85 6.63 6.08 24.13
N ALA A 86 7.76 6.16 23.41
CA ALA A 86 9.10 6.32 23.99
C ALA A 86 9.27 7.62 24.77
N ARG A 87 9.85 7.60 25.97
CA ARG A 87 10.00 8.79 26.87
C ARG A 87 10.51 10.06 26.18
N LYS A 88 11.47 9.95 25.27
CA LYS A 88 11.95 11.06 24.43
C LYS A 88 11.41 10.89 23.01
N LEU A 89 10.67 11.88 22.54
CA LEU A 89 10.16 11.90 21.16
C LEU A 89 11.28 12.23 20.19
N ASP A 90 11.41 11.41 19.16
CA ASP A 90 12.22 11.65 17.97
C ASP A 90 11.26 11.66 16.78
N THR A 91 10.74 12.84 16.45
CA THR A 91 9.63 12.97 15.49
C THR A 91 10.05 12.57 14.09
N GLU A 92 11.30 12.83 13.70
CA GLU A 92 11.84 12.37 12.41
C GLU A 92 11.79 10.84 12.30
N LYS A 93 12.27 10.12 13.32
CA LYS A 93 12.18 8.65 13.34
C LYS A 93 10.76 8.14 13.35
N ILE A 94 9.85 8.81 14.06
CA ILE A 94 8.42 8.47 14.07
C ILE A 94 7.85 8.56 12.66
N TYR A 95 8.06 9.68 11.96
CA TYR A 95 7.58 9.85 10.60
C TYR A 95 8.24 8.87 9.64
N LYS A 96 9.55 8.63 9.75
CA LYS A 96 10.22 7.59 8.95
C LYS A 96 9.60 6.21 9.15
N GLN A 97 9.35 5.82 10.39
CA GLN A 97 8.73 4.54 10.69
C GLN A 97 7.26 4.48 10.23
N ALA A 98 6.52 5.58 10.33
CA ALA A 98 5.18 5.68 9.78
C ALA A 98 5.16 5.51 8.25
N GLY A 99 6.17 6.04 7.55
CA GLY A 99 6.36 5.80 6.12
C GLY A 99 6.60 4.33 5.79
N ARG A 100 7.35 3.62 6.63
CA ARG A 100 7.59 2.17 6.45
C ARG A 100 6.32 1.34 6.64
N VAL A 101 5.46 1.72 7.59
CA VAL A 101 4.12 1.13 7.74
C VAL A 101 3.25 1.47 6.53
N LEU A 102 3.30 2.73 6.07
CA LEU A 102 2.54 3.19 4.91
C LEU A 102 2.89 2.43 3.63
N HIS A 103 4.16 2.06 3.41
CA HIS A 103 4.61 1.28 2.26
C HIS A 103 3.69 0.07 2.00
N TYR A 104 3.49 -0.77 3.01
CA TYR A 104 2.62 -1.95 2.90
C TYR A 104 1.15 -1.62 2.68
N ILE A 105 0.65 -0.50 3.24
CA ILE A 105 -0.73 -0.04 2.97
C ILE A 105 -0.87 0.38 1.52
N GLN A 106 0.15 1.04 0.95
CA GLN A 106 0.16 1.43 -0.46
C GLN A 106 0.24 0.21 -1.38
N ASP A 107 1.03 -0.82 -1.03
CA ASP A 107 1.10 -2.09 -1.77
C ASP A 107 -0.27 -2.73 -1.91
N MET A 108 -1.14 -2.66 -0.89
CA MET A 108 -2.50 -3.21 -0.97
C MET A 108 -3.40 -2.52 -2.00
N SER A 109 -2.98 -1.39 -2.58
CA SER A 109 -3.68 -0.75 -3.70
C SER A 109 -3.27 -1.32 -5.07
N VAL A 110 -2.25 -2.18 -5.11
CA VAL A 110 -1.80 -2.85 -6.33
C VAL A 110 -2.46 -4.23 -6.41
N PRO A 111 -3.18 -4.56 -7.49
CA PRO A 111 -3.87 -5.84 -7.61
C PRO A 111 -3.00 -7.08 -7.42
N ALA A 112 -1.76 -7.09 -7.90
CA ALA A 112 -0.86 -8.24 -7.73
C ALA A 112 -0.35 -8.45 -6.30
N HIS A 113 -0.46 -7.44 -5.43
CA HIS A 113 -0.16 -7.60 -4.01
C HIS A 113 -1.31 -8.26 -3.25
N VAL A 114 -2.56 -8.09 -3.71
CA VAL A 114 -3.75 -8.69 -3.08
C VAL A 114 -4.22 -9.99 -3.73
N VAL A 115 -3.91 -10.18 -5.02
CA VAL A 115 -3.90 -11.45 -5.72
C VAL A 115 -2.44 -11.84 -5.83
N PRO A 116 -1.89 -12.65 -4.91
CA PRO A 116 -0.46 -12.89 -4.83
C PRO A 116 0.06 -13.51 -6.13
N VAL A 117 0.64 -12.69 -7.01
CA VAL A 117 1.27 -13.17 -8.24
C VAL A 117 2.77 -13.00 -8.08
N TYR A 118 3.47 -14.11 -7.84
CA TYR A 118 4.92 -14.07 -7.78
C TYR A 118 5.49 -13.72 -9.15
N HIS A 119 6.16 -12.57 -9.22
CA HIS A 119 6.96 -12.17 -10.35
C HIS A 119 8.36 -11.87 -9.82
N ALA A 120 9.35 -12.65 -10.23
CA ALA A 120 10.73 -12.36 -9.87
C ALA A 120 11.15 -11.07 -10.57
N LYS A 121 11.23 -9.95 -9.85
CA LYS A 121 11.94 -8.73 -10.28
C LYS A 121 13.44 -9.04 -10.31
N LEU A 122 13.89 -9.89 -11.26
CA LEU A 122 15.30 -10.12 -11.54
C LEU A 122 15.83 -8.87 -12.27
N PRO A 123 16.77 -8.11 -11.68
CA PRO A 123 17.22 -6.82 -12.21
C PRO A 123 17.74 -6.84 -13.66
N LEU A 124 18.10 -8.03 -14.16
CA LEU A 124 18.67 -8.23 -15.50
C LEU A 124 17.68 -8.79 -16.55
N LEU A 125 16.47 -9.18 -16.16
CA LEU A 125 15.50 -9.83 -17.07
C LEU A 125 14.24 -9.00 -17.34
N GLY A 126 14.14 -7.78 -16.78
CA GLY A 126 12.99 -6.90 -17.04
C GLY A 126 11.66 -7.54 -16.65
N GLY A 127 11.32 -7.50 -15.36
CA GLY A 127 10.11 -8.16 -14.82
C GLY A 127 9.40 -7.33 -13.77
N GLY A 128 9.08 -6.07 -14.09
CA GLY A 128 8.24 -5.23 -13.23
C GLY A 128 6.75 -5.57 -13.38
N ASP A 129 5.95 -5.33 -12.33
CA ASP A 129 4.50 -5.44 -12.42
C ASP A 129 3.97 -4.43 -13.48
N PRO A 130 3.16 -4.86 -14.46
CA PRO A 130 2.60 -3.95 -15.46
C PRO A 130 1.82 -2.77 -14.84
N PHE A 131 1.15 -2.98 -13.71
CA PHE A 131 0.47 -1.94 -12.96
C PHE A 131 1.45 -0.90 -12.37
N ASP A 132 2.59 -1.34 -11.81
CA ASP A 132 3.65 -0.44 -11.29
C ASP A 132 4.28 0.42 -12.40
N THR A 133 4.29 -0.06 -13.64
CA THR A 133 4.87 0.67 -14.77
C THR A 133 3.84 1.51 -15.54
N TYR A 134 2.55 1.38 -15.18
CA TYR A 134 1.48 2.06 -15.87
C TYR A 134 1.58 3.57 -15.69
N ARG A 135 1.52 4.29 -16.81
CA ARG A 135 1.54 5.75 -16.82
C ARG A 135 0.10 6.27 -16.80
N ARG A 136 -0.24 6.91 -15.68
CA ARG A 136 -1.47 7.69 -15.53
C ARG A 136 -1.59 8.71 -16.65
N ASN A 137 -2.81 8.93 -17.13
CA ASN A 137 -3.10 9.97 -18.12
C ASN A 137 -2.68 11.36 -17.59
N ALA A 138 -1.85 12.07 -18.35
CA ALA A 138 -1.34 13.39 -17.99
C ALA A 138 -2.43 14.47 -17.92
N ALA A 139 -3.57 14.26 -18.59
CA ALA A 139 -4.71 15.17 -18.53
C ALA A 139 -5.58 14.98 -17.27
N ALA A 140 -5.39 13.89 -16.53
CA ALA A 140 -6.19 13.63 -15.36
C ALA A 140 -5.80 14.59 -14.21
N PRO A 141 -6.78 15.13 -13.45
CA PRO A 141 -6.52 16.21 -12.52
C PRO A 141 -5.53 15.79 -11.43
N PRO A 142 -4.74 16.73 -10.89
CA PRO A 142 -3.89 16.46 -9.74
C PRO A 142 -4.75 16.09 -8.53
N PHE A 143 -4.18 15.28 -7.63
CA PHE A 143 -4.86 14.95 -6.39
C PHE A 143 -4.99 16.18 -5.50
N SER A 144 -6.20 16.43 -5.04
CA SER A 144 -6.52 17.45 -4.04
C SER A 144 -7.70 16.99 -3.20
N LEU A 145 -7.84 17.61 -2.02
CA LEU A 145 -8.95 17.38 -1.12
C LEU A 145 -9.66 18.70 -0.87
N SER A 146 -10.97 18.72 -1.09
CA SER A 146 -11.83 19.82 -0.69
C SER A 146 -11.93 19.90 0.84
N ALA A 147 -12.38 21.05 1.35
CA ALA A 147 -12.55 21.23 2.80
C ALA A 147 -13.48 20.17 3.45
N PRO A 148 -14.63 19.79 2.86
CA PRO A 148 -15.45 18.69 3.38
C PRO A 148 -14.73 17.34 3.37
N GLU A 149 -13.97 17.03 2.32
CA GLU A 149 -13.18 15.79 2.26
C GLU A 149 -12.08 15.76 3.33
N CYS A 150 -11.39 16.88 3.55
CA CYS A 150 -10.42 17.02 4.63
C CYS A 150 -11.06 16.78 6.00
N ALA A 151 -12.24 17.38 6.26
CA ALA A 151 -12.94 17.21 7.52
C ALA A 151 -13.37 15.75 7.74
N ALA A 152 -13.98 15.12 6.74
CA ALA A 152 -14.41 13.73 6.79
C ALA A 152 -13.22 12.77 6.97
N LEU A 153 -12.12 12.98 6.24
CA LEU A 153 -10.90 12.19 6.37
C LEU A 153 -10.36 12.28 7.79
N ARG A 154 -10.20 13.49 8.33
CA ARG A 154 -9.70 13.67 9.69
C ARG A 154 -10.61 12.99 10.71
N GLN A 155 -11.93 13.13 10.60
CA GLN A 155 -12.89 12.48 11.49
C GLN A 155 -12.80 10.94 11.45
N SER A 156 -12.52 10.35 10.29
CA SER A 156 -12.40 8.88 10.15
C SER A 156 -11.17 8.27 10.82
N VAL A 157 -10.16 9.08 11.17
CA VAL A 157 -8.88 8.59 11.69
C VAL A 157 -8.95 8.40 13.21
N THR A 158 -8.82 7.18 13.70
CA THR A 158 -8.76 6.93 15.16
C THR A 158 -7.32 6.85 15.66
N THR A 159 -7.10 6.92 16.97
CA THR A 159 -5.76 6.82 17.60
C THR A 159 -5.44 5.43 18.16
N GLY A 160 -6.31 4.44 17.94
CA GLY A 160 -6.04 3.08 18.37
C GLY A 160 -4.82 2.49 17.64
N ARG A 161 -3.97 1.74 18.35
CA ARG A 161 -2.81 1.01 17.78
C ARG A 161 -3.18 0.09 16.59
N GLY A 162 -4.43 -0.37 16.54
CA GLY A 162 -4.95 -1.20 15.44
C GLY A 162 -5.30 -0.41 14.17
N TYR A 163 -5.29 0.93 14.19
CA TYR A 163 -5.73 1.73 13.05
C TYR A 163 -4.92 1.49 11.76
N PRO A 164 -3.57 1.39 11.78
CA PRO A 164 -2.81 1.02 10.59
C PRO A 164 -3.18 -0.35 10.01
N GLN A 165 -3.45 -1.35 10.87
CA GLN A 165 -3.93 -2.67 10.44
C GLN A 165 -5.30 -2.57 9.77
N THR A 166 -6.21 -1.76 10.31
CA THR A 166 -7.52 -1.51 9.69
C THR A 166 -7.36 -0.88 8.31
N LEU A 167 -6.44 0.08 8.14
CA LEU A 167 -6.16 0.68 6.83
C LEU A 167 -5.62 -0.32 5.83
N LEU A 168 -4.65 -1.14 6.24
CA LEU A 168 -4.09 -2.21 5.41
C LEU A 168 -5.21 -3.14 4.90
N GLN A 169 -6.02 -3.69 5.81
CA GLN A 169 -7.09 -4.62 5.48
C GLN A 169 -8.20 -3.98 4.62
N ALA A 170 -8.61 -2.76 4.94
CA ALA A 170 -9.62 -2.04 4.17
C ALA A 170 -9.13 -1.75 2.73
N THR A 171 -7.85 -1.41 2.58
CA THR A 171 -7.25 -1.17 1.27
C THR A 171 -7.17 -2.45 0.45
N ALA A 172 -6.75 -3.55 1.07
CA ALA A 172 -6.71 -4.85 0.41
C ALA A 172 -8.10 -5.27 -0.07
N LEU A 173 -9.11 -5.15 0.80
CA LEU A 173 -10.49 -5.47 0.47
C LEU A 173 -11.04 -4.58 -0.65
N ALA A 174 -10.77 -3.27 -0.63
CA ALA A 174 -11.21 -2.35 -1.66
C ALA A 174 -10.61 -2.71 -3.03
N THR A 175 -9.31 -3.04 -3.08
CA THR A 175 -8.65 -3.51 -4.31
C THR A 175 -9.26 -4.80 -4.82
N LEU A 176 -9.46 -5.77 -3.93
CA LEU A 176 -10.09 -7.05 -4.23
C LEU A 176 -11.52 -6.89 -4.77
N GLN A 177 -12.32 -5.98 -4.20
CA GLN A 177 -13.65 -5.64 -4.69
C GLN A 177 -13.61 -5.02 -6.09
N ARG A 178 -12.69 -4.08 -6.36
CA ARG A 178 -12.56 -3.41 -7.66
C ARG A 178 -12.17 -4.36 -8.79
N ILE A 179 -11.34 -5.35 -8.49
CA ILE A 179 -10.99 -6.40 -9.47
C ILE A 179 -12.00 -7.56 -9.51
N GLY A 180 -13.13 -7.42 -8.81
CA GLY A 180 -14.23 -8.39 -8.81
C GLY A 180 -13.90 -9.73 -8.14
N GLN A 181 -12.94 -9.73 -7.23
CA GLN A 181 -12.53 -10.90 -6.48
C GLN A 181 -12.57 -10.56 -4.98
N PRO A 182 -13.73 -10.35 -4.32
CA PRO A 182 -13.81 -9.98 -2.89
C PRO A 182 -13.71 -11.16 -1.91
N GLY A 183 -13.85 -12.41 -2.37
CA GLY A 183 -13.79 -13.61 -1.55
C GLY A 183 -12.81 -14.69 -2.06
N PRO A 184 -12.75 -15.86 -1.39
CA PRO A 184 -11.82 -16.95 -1.72
C PRO A 184 -12.21 -17.75 -2.98
N THR A 185 -13.42 -17.54 -3.49
CA THR A 185 -13.87 -18.12 -4.75
C THR A 185 -13.27 -17.38 -5.95
N PRO A 186 -13.01 -18.07 -7.08
CA PRO A 186 -12.63 -17.40 -8.31
C PRO A 186 -13.60 -16.27 -8.61
N GLY A 187 -13.10 -15.05 -8.72
CA GLY A 187 -13.95 -13.92 -9.05
C GLY A 187 -14.34 -14.01 -10.51
N ALA A 188 -15.65 -14.11 -10.78
CA ALA A 188 -16.25 -13.89 -12.09
C ALA A 188 -16.26 -12.39 -12.46
N GLY A 189 -15.20 -11.68 -12.07
CA GLY A 189 -15.08 -10.24 -12.13
C GLY A 189 -14.56 -9.77 -13.47
N GLU A 190 -14.87 -8.53 -13.82
CA GLU A 190 -14.44 -7.92 -15.08
C GLU A 190 -12.92 -7.90 -15.33
N TRP A 191 -12.12 -8.15 -14.29
CA TRP A 191 -10.65 -8.15 -14.32
C TRP A 191 -10.03 -9.55 -14.21
N GLU A 192 -10.83 -10.62 -14.28
CA GLU A 192 -10.36 -12.03 -14.18
C GLU A 192 -9.34 -12.40 -15.26
N ARG A 193 -9.31 -11.68 -16.39
CA ARG A 193 -8.32 -11.90 -17.45
C ARG A 193 -6.97 -11.24 -17.18
N TYR A 194 -6.86 -10.45 -16.11
CA TYR A 194 -5.63 -9.75 -15.69
C TYR A 194 -5.00 -10.42 -14.47
N TRP A 195 -5.82 -10.64 -13.44
CA TRP A 195 -5.38 -11.29 -12.21
C TRP A 195 -6.33 -12.46 -11.90
N ILE A 196 -5.76 -13.63 -11.68
CA ILE A 196 -6.49 -14.88 -11.51
C ILE A 196 -6.20 -15.41 -10.12
N TYR A 197 -7.26 -15.67 -9.36
CA TYR A 197 -7.17 -16.34 -8.07
C TYR A 197 -8.23 -17.44 -7.97
N PRO A 198 -7.87 -18.65 -7.48
CA PRO A 198 -6.51 -19.11 -7.25
C PRO A 198 -5.76 -19.33 -8.58
N SER A 199 -4.45 -19.56 -8.51
CA SER A 199 -3.60 -19.83 -9.68
C SER A 199 -4.16 -20.94 -10.59
N LYS A 200 -3.91 -20.83 -11.90
CA LYS A 200 -4.21 -21.90 -12.87
C LYS A 200 -3.36 -23.15 -12.60
N ASP A 201 -2.17 -22.99 -12.01
CA ASP A 201 -1.32 -24.09 -11.57
C ASP A 201 -1.82 -24.63 -10.22
N SER A 202 -2.18 -25.92 -10.19
CA SER A 202 -2.76 -26.56 -9.00
C SER A 202 -1.82 -26.60 -7.78
N SER A 203 -0.50 -26.61 -7.99
CA SER A 203 0.46 -26.57 -6.89
C SER A 203 0.52 -25.17 -6.30
N GLN A 204 0.64 -24.16 -7.15
CA GLN A 204 0.63 -22.75 -6.77
C GLN A 204 -0.69 -22.37 -6.07
N ALA A 205 -1.83 -22.85 -6.59
CA ALA A 205 -3.15 -22.62 -6.00
C ALA A 205 -3.28 -23.17 -4.57
N ARG A 206 -2.74 -24.37 -4.31
CA ARG A 206 -2.71 -24.97 -2.97
C ARG A 206 -1.89 -24.15 -1.99
N ASP A 207 -0.83 -23.52 -2.48
CA ASP A 207 0.06 -22.63 -1.73
C ASP A 207 -0.50 -21.20 -1.58
N GLY A 208 -1.72 -20.94 -2.05
CA GLY A 208 -2.37 -19.64 -1.94
C GLY A 208 -1.95 -18.60 -2.99
N TRP A 209 -1.24 -19.00 -4.06
CA TRP A 209 -0.84 -18.11 -5.15
C TRP A 209 -1.98 -17.86 -6.14
N GLY A 210 -1.93 -16.69 -6.78
CA GLY A 210 -2.66 -16.34 -7.99
C GLY A 210 -1.78 -16.46 -9.25
N SER A 211 -2.27 -15.96 -10.37
CA SER A 211 -1.53 -15.87 -11.64
C SER A 211 -1.95 -14.62 -12.41
N TYR A 212 -1.05 -14.11 -13.27
CA TYR A 212 -1.49 -13.23 -14.33
C TYR A 212 -2.38 -14.00 -15.32
N GLY A 213 -3.38 -13.31 -15.85
CA GLY A 213 -4.19 -13.83 -16.96
C GLY A 213 -3.60 -13.48 -18.31
N ASP A 214 -4.41 -13.64 -19.36
CA ASP A 214 -3.98 -13.46 -20.74
C ASP A 214 -3.98 -11.96 -21.16
N CYS A 215 -4.50 -11.08 -20.31
CA CYS A 215 -4.45 -9.63 -20.48
C CYS A 215 -3.38 -9.00 -19.59
N GLU A 216 -2.55 -8.16 -20.18
CA GLU A 216 -1.60 -7.30 -19.50
C GLU A 216 -2.19 -5.91 -19.26
N PHE A 217 -1.89 -5.29 -18.11
CA PHE A 217 -2.33 -3.94 -17.74
C PHE A 217 -1.55 -2.86 -18.49
N LYS A 218 -1.80 -2.76 -19.80
CA LYS A 218 -1.18 -1.78 -20.72
C LYS A 218 -2.16 -1.32 -21.79
N VAL A 219 -1.96 -0.10 -22.27
CA VAL A 219 -2.83 0.62 -23.21
C VAL A 219 -3.00 -0.11 -24.54
N ASP A 220 -1.90 -0.66 -25.04
CA ASP A 220 -1.81 -1.23 -26.39
C ASP A 220 -1.92 -2.75 -26.38
N ASN A 221 -2.68 -3.31 -25.44
CA ASN A 221 -2.90 -4.75 -25.43
C ASN A 221 -3.86 -5.13 -26.58
N ALA A 222 -3.29 -5.73 -27.64
CA ALA A 222 -4.02 -6.12 -28.84
C ALA A 222 -4.88 -7.40 -28.68
N ALA A 223 -4.89 -8.04 -27.50
CA ALA A 223 -5.64 -9.28 -27.33
C ALA A 223 -7.15 -9.03 -27.22
N GLN A 224 -7.94 -9.81 -27.96
CA GLN A 224 -9.40 -9.69 -28.00
C GLN A 224 -10.00 -9.87 -26.60
N GLY A 225 -10.83 -8.90 -26.19
CA GLY A 225 -11.54 -8.87 -24.91
C GLY A 225 -10.71 -8.42 -23.70
N CYS A 226 -9.54 -7.83 -23.92
CA CYS A 226 -8.86 -7.02 -22.91
C CYS A 226 -9.47 -5.62 -22.81
N LYS A 227 -9.35 -5.01 -21.64
CA LYS A 227 -9.85 -3.68 -21.29
C LYS A 227 -9.09 -2.60 -22.06
N GLY A 228 -9.83 -1.60 -22.55
CA GLY A 228 -9.25 -0.43 -23.22
C GLY A 228 -8.72 0.62 -22.25
N ARG A 229 -8.04 1.65 -22.77
CA ARG A 229 -7.42 2.73 -21.98
C ARG A 229 -8.36 3.33 -20.92
N GLU A 230 -9.59 3.64 -21.28
CA GLU A 230 -10.55 4.26 -20.36
C GLU A 230 -10.77 3.42 -19.10
N GLN A 231 -10.92 2.11 -19.26
CA GLN A 231 -11.13 1.18 -18.15
C GLN A 231 -9.85 0.98 -17.32
N LEU A 232 -8.68 0.95 -17.96
CA LEU A 232 -7.38 0.89 -17.28
C LEU A 232 -7.14 2.16 -16.45
N ASP A 233 -7.36 3.33 -17.05
CA ASP A 233 -7.25 4.62 -16.37
C ASP A 233 -8.23 4.71 -15.19
N ALA A 234 -9.48 4.28 -15.38
CA ALA A 234 -10.48 4.30 -14.31
C ALA A 234 -10.07 3.44 -13.10
N LEU A 235 -9.57 2.21 -13.33
CA LEU A 235 -9.07 1.37 -12.22
C LEU A 235 -7.82 1.99 -11.58
N PHE A 236 -6.86 2.44 -12.39
CA PHE A 236 -5.62 3.02 -11.89
C PHE A 236 -5.90 4.27 -11.04
N ASP A 237 -6.81 5.15 -11.48
CA ASP A 237 -7.15 6.38 -10.77
C ASP A 237 -7.83 6.12 -9.42
N LEU A 238 -8.64 5.08 -9.31
CA LEU A 238 -9.21 4.64 -8.03
C LEU A 238 -8.11 4.19 -7.06
N GLN A 239 -7.15 3.38 -7.53
CA GLN A 239 -6.05 2.90 -6.69
C GLN A 239 -5.08 4.02 -6.30
N TYR A 240 -4.74 4.86 -7.27
CA TYR A 240 -3.95 6.06 -7.07
C TYR A 240 -4.55 6.98 -6.00
N ARG A 241 -5.88 7.19 -6.05
CA ARG A 241 -6.59 7.99 -5.05
C ARG A 241 -6.53 7.35 -3.66
N ASP A 242 -6.71 6.04 -3.54
CA ASP A 242 -6.63 5.33 -2.26
C ASP A 242 -5.23 5.42 -1.63
N VAL A 243 -4.17 5.23 -2.44
CA VAL A 243 -2.78 5.42 -2.01
C VAL A 243 -2.59 6.79 -1.37
N LEU A 244 -3.05 7.85 -2.03
CA LEU A 244 -2.88 9.22 -1.54
C LEU A 244 -3.76 9.52 -0.31
N MET A 245 -5.01 9.05 -0.31
CA MET A 245 -5.91 9.17 0.83
C MET A 245 -5.37 8.47 2.07
N ASN A 246 -4.86 7.24 1.93
CA ASN A 246 -4.27 6.49 3.03
C ASN A 246 -2.97 7.12 3.53
N SER A 247 -2.19 7.71 2.63
CA SER A 247 -0.99 8.47 2.99
C SER A 247 -1.33 9.69 3.85
N VAL A 248 -2.43 10.41 3.54
CA VAL A 248 -2.94 11.51 4.37
C VAL A 248 -3.49 10.98 5.69
N ARG A 249 -4.27 9.89 5.69
CA ARG A 249 -4.82 9.28 6.91
C ARG A 249 -3.73 8.85 7.89
N MET A 250 -2.63 8.32 7.41
CA MET A 250 -1.51 7.90 8.24
C MET A 250 -0.74 9.12 8.82
N LEU A 251 -0.64 10.24 8.09
CA LEU A 251 -0.15 11.51 8.66
C LEU A 251 -1.06 12.01 9.79
N VAL A 252 -2.38 12.03 9.57
CA VAL A 252 -3.36 12.41 10.60
C VAL A 252 -3.29 11.47 11.81
N TYR A 253 -3.04 10.18 11.59
CA TYR A 253 -2.87 9.21 12.68
C TYR A 253 -1.68 9.60 13.56
N VAL A 254 -0.51 9.81 12.96
CA VAL A 254 0.70 10.22 13.70
C VAL A 254 0.47 11.56 14.43
N GLU A 255 -0.13 12.54 13.75
CA GLU A 255 -0.49 13.84 14.33
C GLU A 255 -1.33 13.68 15.59
N ARG A 256 -2.42 12.91 15.53
CA ARG A 256 -3.32 12.68 16.67
C ARG A 256 -2.62 11.94 17.81
N ARG A 257 -1.82 10.93 17.49
CA ARG A 257 -1.03 10.17 18.49
C ARG A 257 -0.03 11.05 19.24
N LEU A 258 0.63 11.97 18.54
CA LEU A 258 1.52 12.95 19.14
C LEU A 258 0.76 13.95 20.03
N ALA A 259 -0.42 14.41 19.59
CA ALA A 259 -1.26 15.33 20.35
C ALA A 259 -1.81 14.72 21.65
N GLU A 260 -2.31 13.48 21.62
CA GLU A 260 -2.78 12.77 22.82
C GLU A 260 -1.72 12.66 23.90
N ARG A 261 -0.46 12.51 23.49
CA ARG A 261 0.66 12.43 24.41
C ARG A 261 0.98 13.77 25.06
N GLN A 262 0.87 14.87 24.33
CA GLN A 262 1.06 16.22 24.90
C GLN A 262 -0.03 16.57 25.92
N GLN A 263 -1.21 15.97 25.79
CA GLN A 263 -2.35 16.16 26.70
C GLN A 263 -2.30 15.28 27.96
N LYS A 264 -1.41 14.28 28.04
CA LYS A 264 -1.18 13.47 29.24
C LYS A 264 0.05 14.02 29.96
N PRO A 265 -0.11 14.86 31.02
CA PRO A 265 1.02 15.28 31.84
C PRO A 265 1.68 14.02 32.42
N GLY A 266 3.01 13.99 32.41
CA GLY A 266 3.79 12.82 32.81
C GLY A 266 3.45 12.32 34.22
N ASN A 267 3.41 10.99 34.35
CA ASN A 267 3.77 10.31 35.60
C ASN A 267 5.30 10.34 35.75
#